data_AF-A0A946KR00-F1
#
_entry.id   AF-A0A946KR00-F1
#
_cell.length_a   1.000
_cell.length_b   1.000
_cell.length_c   1.000
_cell.angle_alpha   90.00
_cell.angle_beta   90.00
_cell.angle_gamma   90.00
#
_symmetry.space_group_name_H-M   'P 1'
#
loop_
_entity.id
_entity.type
_entity.pdbx_description
1 polymer ?
#
loop_
_entity_poly.entity_id
_entity_poly.type
_entity_poly.pdbx_seq_one_letter_code
_entity_poly.pdbx_strand_id
1 'polypeptide(L)'
;MFEKYKVDNLQGLIFNYITAGSCAYFFLEQDFSLEEIINSAWLYHAIIIGTLFIVVFNFYAYGIQKVGIAITTVANKMSLIIPVSIAILLYGDTFTYLKGIAFFLALAGIYLSSTKGGKLSFNKKYLWLIILVFVGQGISDSIFNDFAQKFPDEGGYLFFMVLFFVASVSGIIIHTGTSLKTKIPFQFKSIFWGFVFGVPNFFSLLFFLRALGDPNLNSSI
;
A
#
# COMPACT_ATOMS: atom_id res chain seq x y z
N MET A 1 -5.81 -17.20 -6.63
CA MET A 1 -4.56 -18.01 -6.61
C MET A 1 -4.14 -18.39 -5.19
N PHE A 2 -4.18 -17.47 -4.21
CA PHE A 2 -3.73 -17.74 -2.82
C PHE A 2 -4.56 -18.76 -2.02
N GLU A 3 -5.89 -18.82 -2.18
CA GLU A 3 -6.72 -19.85 -1.51
C GLU A 3 -6.40 -21.28 -1.98
N LYS A 4 -5.93 -21.46 -3.21
CA LYS A 4 -5.61 -22.79 -3.77
C LYS A 4 -4.29 -23.35 -3.24
N TYR A 5 -3.41 -22.52 -2.68
CA TYR A 5 -2.05 -22.90 -2.27
C TYR A 5 -1.77 -22.81 -0.76
N LYS A 6 -2.77 -22.47 0.08
CA LYS A 6 -2.64 -22.37 1.56
C LYS A 6 -1.45 -21.51 2.00
N VAL A 7 -1.23 -20.39 1.32
CA VAL A 7 -0.13 -19.46 1.61
C VAL A 7 -0.57 -18.50 2.70
N ASP A 8 0.23 -18.37 3.75
CA ASP A 8 0.07 -17.34 4.77
C ASP A 8 0.37 -15.95 4.17
N ASN A 9 -0.65 -15.09 4.15
CA ASN A 9 -0.56 -13.76 3.55
C ASN A 9 0.50 -12.88 4.24
N LEU A 10 0.57 -12.94 5.57
CA LEU A 10 1.48 -12.10 6.35
C LEU A 10 2.93 -12.49 6.10
N GLN A 11 3.25 -13.79 6.10
CA GLN A 11 4.58 -14.29 5.74
C GLN A 11 4.94 -13.88 4.30
N GLY A 12 4.02 -14.06 3.35
CA GLY A 12 4.25 -13.63 1.97
C GLY A 12 4.60 -12.15 1.87
N LEU A 13 3.88 -11.29 2.58
CA LEU A 13 4.12 -9.85 2.61
C LEU A 13 5.43 -9.47 3.31
N ILE A 14 5.81 -10.13 4.42
CA ILE A 14 7.09 -9.88 5.10
C ILE A 14 8.25 -10.07 4.12
N PHE A 15 8.29 -11.20 3.43
CA PHE A 15 9.35 -11.51 2.48
C PHE A 15 9.27 -10.69 1.20
N ASN A 16 8.06 -10.29 0.79
CA ASN A 16 7.85 -9.33 -0.27
C ASN A 16 8.54 -7.99 0.02
N TYR A 17 8.30 -7.43 1.22
CA TYR A 17 8.91 -6.16 1.62
C TYR A 17 10.41 -6.29 1.95
N ILE A 18 10.88 -7.45 2.45
CA ILE A 18 12.34 -7.68 2.61
C ILE A 18 13.02 -7.59 1.24
N THR A 19 12.42 -8.23 0.23
CA THR A 19 12.94 -8.21 -1.13
C THR A 19 12.89 -6.80 -1.71
N ALA A 20 11.77 -6.10 -1.54
CA ALA A 20 11.62 -4.74 -2.06
C ALA A 20 12.59 -3.75 -1.39
N GLY A 21 12.78 -3.83 -0.08
CA GLY A 21 13.78 -3.05 0.65
C GLY A 21 15.21 -3.39 0.24
N SER A 22 15.50 -4.68 -0.02
CA SER A 22 16.80 -5.11 -0.55
C SER A 22 17.04 -4.56 -1.96
N CYS A 23 16.03 -4.60 -2.84
CA CYS A 23 16.12 -3.97 -4.16
C CYS A 23 16.35 -2.46 -4.04
N ALA A 24 15.62 -1.77 -3.15
CA ALA A 24 15.82 -0.35 -2.90
C ALA A 24 17.26 -0.04 -2.47
N TYR A 25 17.84 -0.85 -1.59
CA TYR A 25 19.24 -0.76 -1.19
C TYR A 25 20.20 -1.00 -2.38
N PHE A 26 19.94 -2.00 -3.23
CA PHE A 26 20.81 -2.28 -4.40
C PHE A 26 20.80 -1.18 -5.46
N PHE A 27 19.69 -0.46 -5.62
CA PHE A 27 19.57 0.66 -6.55
C PHE A 27 19.92 2.01 -5.92
N LEU A 28 20.28 2.03 -4.64
CA LEU A 28 20.73 3.24 -3.98
C LEU A 28 22.15 3.57 -4.46
N GLU A 29 22.28 4.65 -5.22
CA GLU A 29 23.55 5.08 -5.82
C GLU A 29 24.42 5.91 -4.85
N GLN A 30 23.84 6.42 -3.77
CA GLN A 30 24.51 7.25 -2.78
C GLN A 30 24.77 6.48 -1.47
N ASP A 31 25.95 6.71 -0.88
CA ASP A 31 26.20 6.30 0.49
C ASP A 31 25.24 7.04 1.43
N PHE A 32 24.69 6.32 2.41
CA PHE A 32 23.83 6.88 3.43
C PHE A 32 24.43 6.63 4.81
N SER A 33 24.16 7.54 5.74
CA SER A 33 24.51 7.35 7.15
C SER A 33 23.27 7.02 7.99
N LEU A 34 23.43 6.18 9.01
CA LEU A 34 22.34 5.89 9.94
C LEU A 34 21.92 7.15 10.72
N GLU A 35 22.87 8.04 11.00
CA GLU A 35 22.62 9.30 11.69
C GLU A 35 21.73 10.23 10.84
N GLU A 36 21.96 10.31 9.54
CA GLU A 36 21.13 11.05 8.60
C GLU A 36 19.69 10.51 8.56
N ILE A 37 19.52 9.19 8.48
CA ILE A 37 18.19 8.57 8.50
C ILE A 37 17.45 8.88 9.81
N ILE A 38 18.11 8.73 10.95
CA ILE A 38 17.50 8.94 12.27
C ILE A 38 17.07 10.40 12.47
N ASN A 39 17.85 11.34 11.93
CA ASN A 39 17.56 12.77 12.04
C ASN A 39 16.64 13.29 10.91
N SER A 40 16.30 12.46 9.92
CA SER A 40 15.44 12.84 8.81
C SER A 40 13.99 13.08 9.27
N ALA A 41 13.43 14.24 8.90
CA ALA A 41 12.05 14.59 9.24
C ALA A 41 11.02 13.64 8.62
N TRP A 42 11.35 13.01 7.47
CA TRP A 42 10.49 12.05 6.79
C TRP A 42 10.47 10.65 7.42
N LEU A 43 11.34 10.35 8.38
CA LEU A 43 11.41 9.03 9.02
C LEU A 43 10.07 8.64 9.66
N TYR A 44 9.37 9.60 10.27
CA TYR A 44 8.05 9.38 10.86
C TYR A 44 7.02 8.92 9.82
N HIS A 45 7.03 9.53 8.63
CA HIS A 45 6.18 9.09 7.51
C HIS A 45 6.52 7.67 7.08
N ALA A 46 7.81 7.36 6.89
CA ALA A 46 8.25 6.03 6.49
C ALA A 46 7.80 4.95 7.50
N ILE A 47 7.90 5.23 8.80
CA ILE A 47 7.51 4.29 9.85
C ILE A 47 6.00 4.04 9.85
N ILE A 48 5.20 5.11 9.78
CA ILE A 48 3.74 5.02 9.83
C ILE A 48 3.23 4.34 8.56
N ILE A 49 3.71 4.76 7.38
CA ILE A 49 3.30 4.19 6.09
C ILE A 49 3.72 2.72 6.01
N GLY A 50 4.96 2.38 6.36
CA GLY A 50 5.44 1.00 6.32
C GLY A 50 4.59 0.07 7.21
N THR A 51 4.22 0.55 8.40
CA THR A 51 3.34 -0.20 9.31
C THR A 51 1.91 -0.32 8.76
N LEU A 52 1.35 0.74 8.18
CA LEU A 52 0.04 0.69 7.54
C LEU A 52 0.05 -0.25 6.33
N PHE A 53 1.11 -0.25 5.52
CA PHE A 53 1.25 -1.13 4.37
C PHE A 53 1.13 -2.60 4.79
N ILE A 54 1.90 -3.06 5.76
CA ILE A 54 1.80 -4.48 6.14
C ILE A 54 0.42 -4.85 6.70
N VAL A 55 -0.21 -3.95 7.48
CA VAL A 55 -1.53 -4.18 8.06
C VAL A 55 -2.62 -4.18 6.99
N VAL A 56 -2.71 -3.12 6.19
CA VAL A 56 -3.73 -2.94 5.15
C VAL A 56 -3.59 -3.98 4.06
N PHE A 57 -2.37 -4.28 3.59
CA PHE A 57 -2.17 -5.31 2.57
C PHE A 57 -2.49 -6.72 3.09
N ASN A 58 -2.29 -7.01 4.37
CA ASN A 58 -2.71 -8.29 4.94
C ASN A 58 -4.24 -8.42 4.96
N PHE A 59 -4.95 -7.36 5.35
CA PHE A 59 -6.42 -7.33 5.27
C PHE A 59 -6.92 -7.37 3.82
N TYR A 60 -6.24 -6.69 2.90
CA TYR A 60 -6.53 -6.73 1.47
C TYR A 60 -6.39 -8.15 0.92
N ALA A 61 -5.29 -8.84 1.23
CA ALA A 61 -5.09 -10.23 0.84
C ALA A 61 -6.15 -11.16 1.44
N TYR A 62 -6.51 -10.97 2.71
CA TYR A 62 -7.60 -11.71 3.35
C TYR A 62 -8.97 -11.40 2.71
N GLY A 63 -9.20 -10.16 2.27
CA GLY A 63 -10.38 -9.75 1.54
C GLY A 63 -10.52 -10.39 0.16
N ILE A 64 -9.41 -10.46 -0.59
CA ILE A 64 -9.39 -11.18 -1.87
C ILE A 64 -9.84 -12.63 -1.68
N GLN A 65 -9.46 -13.27 -0.58
CA GLN A 65 -9.85 -14.65 -0.28
C GLN A 65 -11.33 -14.76 0.14
N LYS A 66 -11.83 -13.88 1.02
CA LYS A 66 -13.19 -14.01 1.59
C LYS A 66 -14.31 -13.34 0.82
N VAL A 67 -14.00 -12.21 0.19
CA VAL A 67 -14.96 -11.33 -0.51
C VAL A 67 -14.79 -11.45 -2.03
N GLY A 68 -13.58 -11.78 -2.47
CA GLY A 68 -13.24 -11.96 -3.87
C GLY A 68 -12.43 -10.79 -4.43
N ILE A 69 -11.59 -11.09 -5.43
CA ILE A 69 -10.62 -10.15 -5.98
C ILE A 69 -11.24 -8.87 -6.54
N ALA A 70 -12.38 -8.96 -7.23
CA ALA A 70 -13.00 -7.82 -7.88
C ALA A 70 -13.43 -6.76 -6.84
N ILE A 71 -14.18 -7.17 -5.82
CA ILE A 71 -14.75 -6.25 -4.83
C ILE A 71 -13.65 -5.63 -3.96
N THR A 72 -12.70 -6.43 -3.48
CA THR A 72 -11.60 -5.92 -2.66
C THR A 72 -10.69 -4.98 -3.44
N THR A 73 -10.40 -5.28 -4.70
CA THR A 73 -9.61 -4.39 -5.58
C THR A 73 -10.33 -3.09 -5.84
N VAL A 74 -11.65 -3.13 -6.08
CA VAL A 74 -12.44 -1.90 -6.22
C VAL A 74 -12.38 -1.07 -4.93
N ALA A 75 -12.60 -1.66 -3.76
CA ALA A 75 -12.51 -0.92 -2.50
C ALA A 75 -11.13 -0.27 -2.28
N ASN A 76 -10.05 -0.98 -2.60
CA ASN A 76 -8.69 -0.46 -2.52
C ASN A 76 -8.43 0.66 -3.54
N LYS A 77 -8.88 0.54 -4.80
CA LYS A 77 -8.68 1.61 -5.80
C LYS A 77 -9.50 2.86 -5.53
N MET A 78 -10.54 2.75 -4.71
CA MET A 78 -11.46 3.86 -4.42
C MET A 78 -11.11 4.62 -3.18
N SER A 79 -10.21 4.07 -2.35
CA SER A 79 -9.66 4.80 -1.23
C SER A 79 -9.00 6.11 -1.67
N LEU A 80 -8.56 6.21 -2.94
CA LEU A 80 -8.00 7.39 -3.60
C LEU A 80 -8.86 8.66 -3.45
N ILE A 81 -10.17 8.54 -3.23
CA ILE A 81 -11.01 9.70 -2.86
C ILE A 81 -10.51 10.41 -1.60
N ILE A 82 -10.02 9.65 -0.61
CA ILE A 82 -9.58 10.16 0.70
C ILE A 82 -8.34 11.06 0.53
N PRO A 83 -7.20 10.60 -0.03
CA PRO A 83 -6.03 11.44 -0.23
C PRO A 83 -6.32 12.63 -1.14
N VAL A 84 -7.13 12.48 -2.18
CA VAL A 84 -7.55 13.59 -3.05
C VAL A 84 -8.30 14.64 -2.25
N SER A 85 -9.28 14.22 -1.43
CA SER A 85 -10.07 15.14 -0.61
C SER A 85 -9.20 15.87 0.42
N ILE A 86 -8.26 15.15 1.04
CA ILE A 86 -7.32 15.73 2.01
C ILE A 86 -6.36 16.71 1.31
N ALA A 87 -5.88 16.38 0.10
CA ALA A 87 -5.01 17.25 -0.67
C ALA A 87 -5.68 18.60 -0.99
N ILE A 88 -6.94 18.57 -1.45
CA ILE A 88 -7.74 19.76 -1.71
C ILE A 88 -7.91 20.62 -0.45
N LEU A 89 -8.21 20.00 0.69
CA LEU A 89 -8.47 20.71 1.95
C LEU A 89 -7.21 21.31 2.58
N LEU A 90 -6.09 20.57 2.59
CA LEU A 90 -4.86 20.98 3.27
C LEU A 90 -3.93 21.84 2.40
N TYR A 91 -3.87 21.56 1.10
CA TYR A 91 -2.91 22.19 0.19
C TYR A 91 -3.57 23.20 -0.75
N GLY A 92 -4.87 23.48 -0.56
CA GLY A 92 -5.61 24.50 -1.32
C GLY A 92 -5.76 24.14 -2.80
N ASP A 93 -5.60 22.86 -3.12
CA ASP A 93 -5.57 22.37 -4.48
C ASP A 93 -6.95 22.58 -5.14
N THR A 94 -7.01 23.39 -6.20
CA THR A 94 -8.32 23.83 -6.73
C THR A 94 -9.10 22.65 -7.32
N PHE A 95 -10.36 22.51 -6.91
CA PHE A 95 -11.27 21.49 -7.46
C PHE A 95 -11.65 21.87 -8.90
N THR A 96 -10.81 21.47 -9.84
CA THR A 96 -11.05 21.72 -11.26
C THR A 96 -12.20 20.84 -11.77
N TYR A 97 -12.91 21.31 -12.80
CA TYR A 97 -13.97 20.55 -13.46
C TYR A 97 -13.52 19.15 -13.90
N LEU A 98 -12.26 19.02 -14.33
CA LEU A 98 -11.60 17.75 -14.69
C LEU A 98 -11.47 16.79 -13.50
N LYS A 99 -11.07 17.27 -12.31
CA LYS A 99 -10.97 16.45 -11.09
C LYS A 99 -12.35 15.94 -10.67
N GLY A 100 -13.39 16.76 -10.82
CA GLY A 100 -14.78 16.35 -10.60
C GLY A 100 -15.26 15.25 -11.56
N ILE A 101 -15.01 15.40 -12.86
CA ILE A 101 -15.36 14.38 -13.86
C ILE A 101 -14.59 13.07 -13.60
N ALA A 102 -13.29 13.15 -13.29
CA ALA A 102 -12.47 11.99 -12.93
C ALA A 102 -13.03 11.27 -11.69
N PHE A 103 -13.44 12.03 -10.68
CA PHE A 103 -14.08 11.50 -9.48
C PHE A 103 -15.39 10.76 -9.79
N PHE A 104 -16.27 11.35 -10.60
CA PHE A 104 -17.53 10.70 -11.02
C PHE A 104 -17.31 9.47 -11.91
N LEU A 105 -16.36 9.53 -12.84
CA LEU A 105 -15.99 8.38 -13.68
C LEU A 105 -15.40 7.23 -12.85
N ALA A 106 -14.57 7.55 -11.85
CA ALA A 106 -14.07 6.56 -10.90
C ALA A 106 -15.25 5.88 -10.19
N LEU A 107 -16.19 6.65 -9.62
CA LEU A 107 -17.41 6.13 -8.98
C LEU A 107 -18.26 5.26 -9.92
N ALA A 108 -18.43 5.66 -11.19
CA ALA A 108 -19.16 4.86 -12.17
C ALA A 108 -18.44 3.54 -12.50
N GLY A 109 -17.11 3.57 -12.65
CA GLY A 109 -16.28 2.39 -12.84
C GLY A 109 -16.39 1.39 -11.69
N ILE A 110 -16.45 1.86 -10.45
CA ILE A 110 -16.73 1.02 -9.26
C ILE A 110 -18.04 0.28 -9.43
N TYR A 111 -19.11 1.03 -9.69
CA TYR A 111 -20.47 0.52 -9.65
C TYR A 111 -20.63 -0.58 -10.69
N LEU A 112 -20.12 -0.34 -11.90
CA LEU A 112 -20.12 -1.30 -12.99
C LEU A 112 -19.20 -2.51 -12.72
N SER A 113 -18.03 -2.30 -12.10
CA SER A 113 -17.12 -3.40 -11.75
C SER A 113 -17.60 -4.26 -10.57
N SER A 114 -18.43 -3.69 -9.68
CA SER A 114 -18.87 -4.35 -8.44
C SER A 114 -20.25 -5.01 -8.57
N THR A 115 -21.00 -4.69 -9.62
CA THR A 115 -22.33 -5.24 -9.88
C THR A 115 -22.28 -6.24 -11.03
N LYS A 116 -22.60 -7.51 -10.73
CA LYS A 116 -22.97 -8.51 -11.74
C LYS A 116 -24.47 -8.74 -11.61
N GLY A 117 -25.25 -8.23 -12.56
CA GLY A 117 -26.71 -8.37 -12.54
C GLY A 117 -27.42 -7.65 -11.39
N GLY A 118 -26.91 -6.47 -10.96
CA GLY A 118 -27.59 -5.60 -9.99
C GLY A 118 -27.55 -6.05 -8.52
N LYS A 119 -26.83 -7.13 -8.18
CA LYS A 119 -26.63 -7.58 -6.78
C LYS A 119 -25.15 -7.56 -6.40
N LEU A 120 -24.84 -7.01 -5.22
CA LEU A 120 -23.52 -7.13 -4.61
C LEU A 120 -23.29 -8.61 -4.27
N SER A 121 -22.36 -9.25 -4.96
CA SER A 121 -22.12 -10.70 -4.93
C SER A 121 -21.25 -11.16 -3.75
N PHE A 122 -21.33 -10.49 -2.59
CA PHE A 122 -20.52 -10.85 -1.42
C PHE A 122 -21.34 -10.96 -0.14
N ASN A 123 -20.82 -11.76 0.79
CA ASN A 123 -21.43 -11.98 2.09
C ASN A 123 -21.24 -10.74 2.98
N LYS A 124 -22.36 -10.12 3.41
CA LYS A 124 -22.38 -8.92 4.27
C LYS A 124 -21.55 -9.06 5.55
N LYS A 125 -21.29 -10.29 6.04
CA LYS A 125 -20.41 -10.57 7.18
C LYS A 125 -19.01 -9.99 7.01
N TYR A 126 -18.51 -9.85 5.79
CA TYR A 126 -17.18 -9.33 5.49
C TYR A 126 -17.17 -7.85 5.10
N LEU A 127 -18.29 -7.13 5.26
CA LEU A 127 -18.38 -5.70 4.98
C LEU A 127 -17.37 -4.89 5.79
N TRP A 128 -17.14 -5.26 7.06
CA TRP A 128 -16.16 -4.61 7.92
C TRP A 128 -14.75 -4.60 7.29
N LEU A 129 -14.41 -5.67 6.55
CA LEU A 129 -13.10 -5.82 5.94
C LEU A 129 -12.96 -4.93 4.71
N ILE A 130 -14.03 -4.77 3.93
CA ILE A 130 -14.08 -3.84 2.80
C ILE A 130 -13.88 -2.40 3.30
N ILE A 131 -14.58 -2.03 4.38
CA ILE A 131 -14.47 -0.70 4.99
C ILE A 131 -13.05 -0.49 5.53
N LEU A 132 -12.47 -1.48 6.21
CA LEU A 132 -11.12 -1.38 6.73
C LEU A 132 -10.08 -1.22 5.61
N VAL A 133 -10.19 -1.99 4.53
CA VAL A 133 -9.31 -1.85 3.36
C VAL A 133 -9.47 -0.45 2.74
N PHE A 134 -10.69 0.02 2.56
CA PHE A 134 -10.97 1.34 1.98
C PHE A 134 -10.39 2.48 2.83
N VAL A 135 -10.70 2.49 4.13
CA VAL A 135 -10.24 3.54 5.05
C VAL A 135 -8.73 3.44 5.29
N GLY A 136 -8.23 2.24 5.58
CA GLY A 136 -6.82 2.01 5.86
C GLY A 136 -5.93 2.34 4.67
N GLN A 137 -6.32 1.93 3.46
CA GLN A 137 -5.61 2.33 2.24
C GLN A 137 -5.67 3.85 2.05
N GLY A 138 -6.84 4.47 2.26
CA GLY A 138 -7.01 5.90 2.04
C GLY A 138 -6.15 6.73 3.00
N ILE A 139 -6.08 6.34 4.28
CA ILE A 139 -5.17 6.95 5.25
C ILE A 139 -3.72 6.75 4.82
N SER A 140 -3.34 5.53 4.43
CA SER A 140 -1.97 5.25 4.00
C SER A 140 -1.55 6.09 2.80
N ASP A 141 -2.41 6.19 1.79
CA ASP A 141 -2.17 7.01 0.60
C ASP A 141 -2.15 8.51 0.92
N SER A 142 -2.95 8.96 1.90
CA SER A 142 -2.99 10.36 2.33
C SER A 142 -1.70 10.78 3.03
N ILE A 143 -1.18 9.92 3.91
CA ILE A 143 0.11 10.17 4.57
C ILE A 143 1.25 10.08 3.56
N PHE A 144 1.16 9.18 2.58
CA PHE A 144 2.12 9.13 1.49
C PHE A 144 2.10 10.39 0.63
N ASN A 145 0.92 10.92 0.30
CA ASN A 145 0.78 12.19 -0.42
C ASN A 145 1.33 13.37 0.40
N ASP A 146 1.06 13.41 1.71
CA ASP A 146 1.64 14.40 2.62
C ASP A 146 3.17 14.36 2.63
N PHE A 147 3.76 13.15 2.63
CA PHE A 147 5.20 12.97 2.48
C PHE A 147 5.70 13.52 1.14
N ALA A 148 5.07 13.13 0.03
CA ALA A 148 5.47 13.55 -1.30
C ALA A 148 5.44 15.07 -1.50
N GLN A 149 4.47 15.76 -0.87
CA GLN A 149 4.37 17.22 -0.95
C GLN A 149 5.35 17.95 -0.03
N LYS A 150 5.62 17.43 1.17
CA LYS A 150 6.54 18.07 2.12
C LYS A 150 8.01 17.81 1.82
N PHE A 151 8.31 16.65 1.22
CA PHE A 151 9.67 16.19 0.99
C PHE A 151 9.87 15.72 -0.46
N PRO A 152 9.66 16.60 -1.46
CA PRO A 152 9.73 16.23 -2.87
C PRO A 152 11.10 15.68 -3.29
N ASP A 153 12.18 16.19 -2.70
CA ASP A 153 13.55 15.78 -3.02
C ASP A 153 14.03 14.53 -2.24
N GLU A 154 13.28 14.10 -1.22
CA GLU A 154 13.61 12.96 -0.35
C GLU A 154 12.85 11.67 -0.76
N GLY A 155 11.99 11.75 -1.77
CA GLY A 155 11.19 10.65 -2.35
C GLY A 155 12.02 9.62 -3.14
N GLY A 156 13.21 9.28 -2.66
CA GLY A 156 14.17 8.42 -3.34
C GLY A 156 14.19 6.97 -2.86
N TYR A 157 15.20 6.23 -3.31
CA TYR A 157 15.44 4.84 -2.92
C TYR A 157 15.63 4.68 -1.40
N LEU A 158 16.22 5.67 -0.73
CA LEU A 158 16.48 5.64 0.71
C LEU A 158 15.19 5.59 1.53
N PHE A 159 14.23 6.47 1.22
CA PHE A 159 12.91 6.48 1.86
C PHE A 159 12.21 5.14 1.72
N PHE A 160 12.18 4.58 0.50
CA PHE A 160 11.53 3.29 0.25
C PHE A 160 12.23 2.12 0.93
N MET A 161 13.55 2.13 0.97
CA MET A 161 14.32 1.13 1.70
C MET A 161 13.88 1.10 3.17
N VAL A 162 13.87 2.26 3.83
CA VAL A 162 13.43 2.37 5.24
C VAL A 162 11.97 1.96 5.40
N LEU A 163 11.08 2.45 4.54
CA LEU A 163 9.64 2.14 4.56
C LEU A 163 9.39 0.63 4.46
N PHE A 164 10.03 -0.06 3.50
CA PHE A 164 9.85 -1.49 3.30
C PHE A 164 10.47 -2.30 4.44
N PHE A 165 11.64 -1.91 4.94
CA PHE A 165 12.22 -2.58 6.12
C PHE A 165 11.34 -2.41 7.36
N VAL A 166 10.77 -1.23 7.59
CA VAL A 166 9.80 -1.03 8.67
C VAL A 166 8.57 -1.91 8.46
N ALA A 167 8.03 -2.00 7.24
CA ALA A 167 6.91 -2.88 6.93
C ALA A 167 7.23 -4.35 7.26
N SER A 168 8.41 -4.83 6.89
CA SER A 168 8.89 -6.18 7.21
C SER A 168 9.05 -6.40 8.71
N VAL A 169 9.69 -5.47 9.43
CA VAL A 169 9.87 -5.55 10.89
C VAL A 169 8.52 -5.57 11.60
N SER A 170 7.62 -4.66 11.26
CA SER A 170 6.24 -4.63 11.77
C SER A 170 5.51 -5.94 11.49
N GLY A 171 5.68 -6.51 10.29
CA GLY A 171 5.12 -7.81 9.95
C GLY A 171 5.69 -8.95 10.80
N ILE A 172 7.00 -9.00 11.03
CA ILE A 172 7.65 -9.99 11.89
C ILE A 172 7.13 -9.88 13.34
N ILE A 173 6.95 -8.66 13.86
CA ILE A 173 6.38 -8.42 15.19
C ILE A 173 4.95 -8.98 15.26
N ILE A 174 4.10 -8.66 14.28
CA ILE A 174 2.73 -9.18 14.21
C ILE A 174 2.72 -10.71 14.09
N HIS A 175 3.60 -11.28 13.27
CA HIS A 175 3.70 -12.71 13.08
C HIS A 175 4.14 -13.42 14.36
N THR A 176 5.14 -12.88 15.05
CA THR A 176 5.63 -13.43 16.32
C THR A 176 4.55 -13.37 17.41
N GLY A 177 3.88 -12.23 17.56
CA GLY A 177 2.80 -12.06 18.54
C GLY A 177 1.59 -12.97 18.30
N THR A 178 1.26 -13.24 17.03
CA THR A 178 0.19 -14.16 16.67
C THR A 178 0.61 -15.63 16.77
N SER A 179 1.83 -15.98 16.35
CA SER A 179 2.35 -17.35 16.42
C SER A 179 2.50 -17.84 17.87
N LEU A 180 2.78 -16.96 18.83
CA LEU A 180 2.73 -17.30 20.27
C LEU A 180 1.34 -17.76 20.72
N LYS A 181 0.25 -17.28 20.09
CA LYS A 181 -1.13 -17.66 20.42
C LYS A 181 -1.66 -18.84 19.60
N THR A 182 -1.25 -18.97 18.35
CA THR A 182 -1.86 -19.92 17.39
C THR A 182 -0.90 -20.94 16.79
N LYS A 183 0.39 -20.90 17.15
CA LYS A 183 1.46 -21.80 16.67
C LYS A 183 1.50 -21.93 15.14
N ILE A 184 1.36 -20.82 14.42
CA ILE A 184 1.43 -20.82 12.95
C ILE A 184 2.89 -21.03 12.54
N PRO A 185 3.25 -22.15 11.85
CA PRO A 185 4.62 -22.39 11.43
C PRO A 185 5.00 -21.53 10.21
N PHE A 186 6.29 -21.30 10.02
CA PHE A 186 6.82 -20.72 8.78
C PHE A 186 6.56 -21.66 7.60
N GLN A 187 5.90 -21.14 6.57
CA GLN A 187 5.57 -21.88 5.36
C GLN A 187 6.52 -21.47 4.25
N PHE A 188 7.40 -22.40 3.86
CA PHE A 188 8.40 -22.16 2.80
C PHE A 188 7.77 -21.66 1.48
N LYS A 189 6.55 -22.09 1.16
CA LYS A 189 5.80 -21.59 -0.01
C LYS A 189 5.51 -20.10 0.07
N SER A 190 5.14 -19.59 1.24
CA SER A 190 4.87 -18.16 1.45
C SER A 190 6.14 -17.33 1.30
N ILE A 191 7.25 -17.85 1.82
CA ILE A 191 8.57 -17.23 1.68
C ILE A 191 8.95 -17.11 0.21
N PHE A 192 8.88 -18.21 -0.54
CA PHE A 192 9.22 -18.25 -1.96
C PHE A 192 8.39 -17.26 -2.78
N TRP A 193 7.06 -17.28 -2.63
CA TRP A 193 6.20 -16.33 -3.33
C TRP A 193 6.42 -14.89 -2.88
N GLY A 194 6.75 -14.66 -1.61
CA GLY A 194 7.15 -13.34 -1.11
C GLY A 194 8.35 -12.79 -1.89
N PHE A 195 9.42 -13.58 -2.02
CA PHE A 195 10.59 -13.19 -2.82
C PHE A 195 10.23 -12.92 -4.28
N VAL A 196 9.51 -13.83 -4.92
CA VAL A 196 9.14 -13.70 -6.35
C VAL A 196 8.30 -12.45 -6.62
N PHE A 197 7.34 -12.13 -5.74
CA PHE A 197 6.49 -10.96 -5.92
C PHE A 197 7.09 -9.66 -5.36
N GLY A 198 8.18 -9.72 -4.58
CA GLY A 198 8.82 -8.55 -3.99
C GLY A 198 9.49 -7.66 -5.02
N VAL A 199 10.17 -8.27 -5.99
CA VAL A 199 10.82 -7.56 -7.10
C VAL A 199 9.82 -6.71 -7.92
N PRO A 200 8.71 -7.26 -8.45
CA PRO A 200 7.75 -6.44 -9.19
C PRO A 200 7.06 -5.39 -8.31
N ASN A 201 6.87 -5.64 -7.01
CA ASN A 201 6.32 -4.65 -6.10
C ASN A 201 7.23 -3.42 -5.97
N PHE A 202 8.54 -3.64 -5.78
CA PHE A 202 9.53 -2.57 -5.75
C PHE A 202 9.48 -1.69 -7.01
N PHE A 203 9.53 -2.32 -8.20
CA PHE A 203 9.48 -1.56 -9.45
C PHE A 203 8.17 -0.80 -9.63
N SER A 204 7.04 -1.39 -9.24
CA SER A 204 5.73 -0.72 -9.31
C SER A 204 5.72 0.57 -8.48
N LEU A 205 6.25 0.53 -7.25
CA LEU A 205 6.25 1.68 -6.36
C LEU A 205 7.29 2.73 -6.79
N LEU A 206 8.44 2.28 -7.30
CA LEU A 206 9.48 3.15 -7.86
C LEU A 206 8.99 3.94 -9.07
N PHE A 207 8.35 3.27 -10.04
CA PHE A 207 7.81 3.94 -11.22
C PHE A 207 6.66 4.88 -10.86
N PHE A 208 5.86 4.53 -9.86
CA PHE A 208 4.81 5.41 -9.34
C PHE A 208 5.38 6.71 -8.77
N LEU A 209 6.46 6.66 -7.98
CA LEU A 209 7.10 7.89 -7.49
C LEU A 209 7.76 8.70 -8.59
N ARG A 210 8.45 8.05 -9.55
CA ARG A 210 9.01 8.77 -10.71
C ARG A 210 7.94 9.49 -11.52
N ALA A 211 6.73 8.94 -11.59
CA ALA A 211 5.60 9.58 -12.25
C ALA A 211 5.02 10.76 -11.43
N LEU A 212 5.03 10.69 -10.09
CA LEU A 212 4.59 11.78 -9.21
C LEU A 212 5.59 12.95 -9.16
N GLY A 213 6.88 12.66 -9.34
CA GLY A 213 7.97 13.65 -9.29
C GLY A 213 8.33 14.30 -10.63
N ASP A 214 7.68 13.94 -11.75
CA ASP A 214 7.95 14.57 -13.05
C ASP A 214 7.28 15.96 -13.11
N PRO A 215 8.06 17.06 -13.23
CA PRO A 215 7.51 18.41 -13.28
C PRO A 215 6.60 18.67 -14.49
N ASN A 216 6.66 17.84 -15.54
CA ASN A 216 5.76 17.94 -16.69
C ASN A 216 4.38 17.32 -16.44
N LEU A 217 4.24 16.51 -15.38
CA LEU A 217 2.97 16.03 -14.87
C LEU A 217 2.54 16.97 -13.74
N ASN A 218 1.90 18.10 -14.10
CA ASN A 218 1.27 19.01 -13.14
C ASN A 218 0.59 18.20 -12.04
N SER A 219 0.95 18.46 -10.79
CA SER A 219 0.42 17.81 -9.58
C SER A 219 -1.11 17.77 -9.64
N SER A 220 -1.63 16.65 -10.11
CA SER A 220 -3.05 16.43 -10.39
C SER A 220 -3.33 14.94 -10.28
N ILE A 221 -2.88 14.36 -9.17
CA ILE A 221 -3.38 13.10 -8.62
C ILE A 221 -3.63 13.29 -7.14
#